data_AF-A0A533QCY7-F1
#
_entry.id   AF-A0A533QCY7-F1
#
_cell.length_a   1.000
_cell.length_b   1.000
_cell.length_c   1.000
_cell.angle_alpha   90.00
_cell.angle_beta   90.00
_cell.angle_gamma   90.00
#
_symmetry.space_group_name_H-M   'P 1'
#
loop_
_entity.id
_entity.type
_entity.pdbx_description
1 polymer ?
#
loop_
_entity_poly.entity_id
_entity_poly.type
_entity_poly.pdbx_seq_one_letter_code
_entity_poly.pdbx_strand_id
1 'polypeptide(L)'
;MRFLGLIIAAGVAVWVYMDAKNRGYKTLAAVGWMLGVFFLMIVFLPLYLVVRAKQVKRVEILTPCKYCGKYYEGAPLYCPNCGHKVGGYSFKED
;
A
#
# COMPACT_ATOMS: atom_id res chain seq x y z
N MET A 1 -30.26 5.62 -18.96
CA MET A 1 -29.92 4.47 -18.08
C MET A 1 -28.75 3.61 -18.58
N ARG A 2 -28.56 3.41 -19.90
CA ARG A 2 -27.45 2.59 -20.43
C ARG A 2 -26.03 3.18 -20.27
N PHE A 3 -25.86 4.49 -20.28
CA PHE A 3 -24.54 5.14 -20.18
C PHE A 3 -24.06 5.42 -18.76
N LEU A 4 -24.95 5.30 -17.76
CA LEU A 4 -24.61 5.53 -16.35
C LEU A 4 -23.51 4.59 -15.87
N GLY A 5 -23.55 3.32 -16.28
CA GLY A 5 -22.50 2.35 -15.94
C GLY A 5 -21.12 2.71 -16.51
N LEU A 6 -21.07 3.26 -17.72
CA LEU A 6 -19.81 3.68 -18.36
C LEU A 6 -19.21 4.92 -17.67
N ILE A 7 -20.05 5.87 -17.26
CA ILE A 7 -19.61 7.06 -16.51
C ILE A 7 -19.05 6.64 -15.15
N ILE A 8 -19.73 5.71 -14.45
CA ILE A 8 -19.26 5.18 -13.16
C ILE A 8 -17.93 4.45 -13.34
N ALA A 9 -17.81 3.58 -14.35
CA ALA A 9 -16.57 2.86 -14.64
C ALA A 9 -15.41 3.81 -14.96
N ALA A 10 -15.64 4.85 -15.75
CA ALA A 10 -14.64 5.87 -16.05
C ALA A 10 -14.20 6.64 -14.79
N GLY A 11 -15.15 7.04 -13.94
CA GLY A 11 -14.86 7.72 -12.67
C GLY A 11 -14.04 6.83 -11.72
N VAL A 12 -14.39 5.55 -11.60
CA VAL A 12 -13.67 4.59 -10.76
C VAL A 12 -12.26 4.33 -11.29
N ALA A 13 -12.08 4.21 -12.62
CA ALA A 13 -10.76 4.01 -13.22
C ALA A 13 -9.82 5.21 -12.96
N VAL A 14 -10.32 6.44 -13.14
CA VAL A 14 -9.56 7.67 -12.84
C VAL A 14 -9.22 7.74 -11.35
N TRP A 15 -10.17 7.39 -10.48
CA TRP A 15 -9.93 7.38 -9.04
C TRP A 15 -8.87 6.37 -8.63
N VAL A 16 -8.90 5.14 -9.16
CA VAL A 16 -7.90 4.10 -8.90
C VAL A 16 -6.51 4.56 -9.34
N TYR A 17 -6.40 5.22 -10.48
CA TYR A 17 -5.13 5.78 -10.94
C TYR A 17 -4.60 6.85 -9.97
N MET A 18 -5.46 7.77 -9.52
CA MET A 18 -5.09 8.81 -8.55
C MET A 18 -4.74 8.21 -7.17
N ASP A 19 -5.50 7.24 -6.67
CA ASP A 19 -5.21 6.57 -5.39
C ASP A 19 -3.90 5.78 -5.46
N ALA A 20 -3.62 5.06 -6.57
CA ALA A 20 -2.35 4.38 -6.76
C ALA A 20 -1.17 5.36 -6.78
N LYS A 21 -1.30 6.49 -7.48
CA LYS A 21 -0.24 7.51 -7.54
C LYS A 21 -0.01 8.18 -6.19
N ASN A 22 -1.07 8.50 -5.46
CA ASN A 22 -0.97 9.09 -4.11
C ASN A 22 -0.34 8.14 -3.09
N ARG A 23 -0.37 6.82 -3.34
CA ARG A 23 0.28 5.81 -2.50
C ARG A 23 1.71 5.46 -2.92
N GLY A 24 2.29 6.19 -3.87
CA GLY A 24 3.68 5.99 -4.29
C GLY A 24 3.90 4.80 -5.22
N TYR A 25 2.85 4.26 -5.85
CA TYR A 25 3.03 3.21 -6.87
C TYR A 25 3.81 3.78 -8.05
N LYS A 26 4.74 2.97 -8.59
CA LYS A 26 5.42 3.25 -9.88
C LYS A 26 4.35 3.50 -10.96
N THR A 27 4.61 4.42 -11.88
CA THR A 27 3.67 4.84 -12.94
C THR A 27 3.14 3.65 -13.75
N LEU A 28 3.99 2.66 -14.04
CA LEU A 28 3.60 1.41 -14.71
C LEU A 28 2.58 0.59 -13.91
N ALA A 29 2.78 0.45 -12.60
CA ALA A 29 1.85 -0.28 -11.74
C ALA A 29 0.50 0.45 -11.64
N ALA A 30 0.52 1.79 -11.52
CA ALA A 30 -0.70 2.60 -11.51
C ALA A 30 -1.49 2.48 -12.82
N VAL A 31 -0.79 2.49 -13.98
CA VAL A 31 -1.42 2.28 -15.29
C VAL A 31 -1.97 0.86 -15.45
N GLY A 32 -1.26 -0.15 -14.93
CA GLY A 32 -1.74 -1.54 -14.92
C GLY A 32 -3.05 -1.71 -14.13
N TRP A 33 -3.15 -1.07 -12.96
CA TRP A 33 -4.39 -1.06 -12.17
C TRP A 33 -5.52 -0.31 -12.87
N MET A 34 -5.22 0.83 -13.51
CA MET A 34 -6.18 1.59 -14.29
C MET A 34 -6.75 0.77 -15.46
N LEU A 35 -5.88 0.13 -16.26
CA LEU A 35 -6.29 -0.73 -17.38
C LEU A 35 -7.07 -1.97 -16.91
N GLY A 36 -6.63 -2.60 -15.81
CA GLY A 36 -7.32 -3.75 -15.24
C GLY A 36 -8.74 -3.42 -14.75
N VAL A 37 -8.92 -2.30 -14.06
CA VAL A 37 -10.25 -1.84 -13.62
C VAL A 37 -11.12 -1.37 -14.80
N PHE A 38 -10.51 -0.78 -15.83
CA PHE A 38 -11.23 -0.35 -17.04
C PHE A 38 -11.79 -1.54 -17.85
N PHE A 39 -11.02 -2.62 -18.03
CA PHE A 39 -11.47 -3.81 -18.77
C PHE A 39 -12.25 -4.82 -17.92
N LEU A 40 -11.93 -4.95 -16.63
CA LEU A 40 -12.42 -6.02 -15.74
C LEU A 40 -12.79 -5.46 -14.36
N MET A 41 -13.64 -4.42 -14.34
CA MET A 41 -14.07 -3.67 -13.16
C MET A 41 -14.46 -4.55 -11.96
N ILE A 42 -15.16 -5.67 -12.19
CA ILE A 42 -15.66 -6.53 -11.12
C ILE A 42 -14.57 -7.40 -10.46
N VAL A 43 -13.48 -7.71 -11.17
CA VAL A 43 -12.41 -8.59 -10.67
C VAL A 43 -11.24 -7.77 -10.13
N PHE A 44 -10.80 -6.76 -10.89
CA PHE A 44 -9.62 -5.98 -10.53
C PHE A 44 -9.87 -5.00 -9.39
N LEU A 45 -11.10 -4.52 -9.20
CA LEU A 45 -11.43 -3.62 -8.11
C LEU A 45 -11.31 -4.30 -6.72
N PRO A 46 -11.95 -5.44 -6.44
CA PRO A 46 -11.77 -6.11 -5.15
C PRO A 46 -10.32 -6.58 -4.97
N LEU A 47 -9.66 -7.05 -6.03
CA LEU A 47 -8.24 -7.42 -5.98
C LEU A 47 -7.36 -6.23 -5.59
N TYR A 48 -7.59 -5.07 -6.21
CA TYR A 48 -6.90 -3.82 -5.90
C TYR A 48 -7.10 -3.43 -4.42
N LEU A 49 -8.32 -3.51 -3.92
CA LEU A 49 -8.64 -3.18 -2.53
C LEU A 49 -7.96 -4.14 -1.54
N VAL A 50 -7.86 -5.43 -1.85
CA VAL A 50 -7.15 -6.41 -1.02
C VAL A 50 -5.63 -6.15 -1.02
N VAL A 51 -5.04 -5.91 -2.19
CA VAL A 51 -3.61 -5.56 -2.31
C VAL A 51 -3.32 -4.27 -1.56
N ARG A 52 -4.18 -3.26 -1.69
CA ARG A 52 -4.14 -2.00 -0.95
C ARG A 52 -4.18 -2.24 0.56
N ALA A 53 -5.09 -3.08 1.06
CA ALA A 53 -5.19 -3.39 2.48
C ALA A 53 -3.93 -4.07 3.03
N LYS A 54 -3.27 -4.89 2.19
CA LYS A 54 -2.02 -5.57 2.55
C LYS A 54 -0.83 -4.62 2.67
N GLN A 55 -0.79 -3.55 1.87
CA GLN A 55 0.27 -2.52 1.96
C GLN A 55 0.20 -1.73 3.27
N VAL A 56 -1.00 -1.36 3.73
CA VAL A 56 -1.19 -0.64 5.00
C VAL A 56 -0.75 -1.47 6.21
N LYS A 57 -0.96 -2.79 6.18
CA LYS A 57 -0.59 -3.69 7.28
C LYS A 57 0.90 -3.99 7.42
N ARG A 58 1.74 -3.63 6.44
CA ARG A 58 3.17 -4.02 6.47
C ARG A 58 4.02 -3.20 7.46
N VAL A 59 3.44 -2.23 8.17
CA VAL A 59 4.18 -1.30 9.04
C VAL A 59 3.91 -1.49 10.55
N GLU A 60 3.38 -2.64 10.97
CA GLU A 60 3.40 -3.04 12.39
C GLU A 60 4.40 -4.18 12.60
N ILE A 61 5.70 -3.88 12.46
CA ILE A 61 6.73 -4.78 12.96
C ILE A 61 6.90 -4.49 14.45
N LEU A 62 6.13 -5.18 15.28
CA LEU A 62 6.33 -5.21 16.74
C LEU A 62 7.52 -6.12 17.06
N THR A 63 8.73 -5.65 16.78
CA THR A 63 9.95 -6.37 17.12
C THR A 63 10.35 -6.10 18.57
N PRO A 64 10.61 -7.14 19.38
CA PRO A 64 11.19 -6.95 20.70
C PRO A 64 12.66 -6.54 20.57
N CYS A 65 13.07 -5.51 21.31
CA CYS A 65 14.46 -5.09 21.38
C CYS A 65 15.31 -6.13 22.11
N LYS A 66 16.42 -6.58 21.50
CA LYS A 66 17.36 -7.54 22.11
C LYS A 66 18.03 -7.03 23.38
N TYR A 67 18.11 -5.71 23.58
CA TYR A 67 18.80 -5.09 24.72
C TYR A 67 17.88 -4.82 25.90
N CYS A 68 16.67 -4.29 25.66
CA CYS A 68 15.75 -3.91 26.75
C CYS A 68 14.53 -4.84 26.87
N GLY A 69 14.32 -5.76 25.92
CA GLY A 69 13.16 -6.65 25.89
C GLY A 69 11.82 -5.95 25.64
N LYS A 70 11.82 -4.61 25.49
CA LYS A 70 10.61 -3.83 25.21
C LYS A 70 10.28 -3.89 23.73
N TYR A 71 8.99 -3.98 23.44
CA TYR A 71 8.47 -3.84 22.08
C TYR A 71 8.54 -2.39 21.64
N TYR A 72 8.81 -2.20 20.35
CA TYR A 72 8.74 -0.90 19.69
C TYR A 72 8.02 -1.06 18.36
N GLU A 73 7.34 0.00 17.95
CA GLU A 73 6.59 0.04 16.70
C GLU A 73 7.49 0.52 15.56
N GLY A 74 7.35 -0.12 14.40
CA GLY A 74 8.05 0.24 13.17
C GLY A 74 9.49 -0.26 13.08
N ALA A 75 10.29 0.39 12.22
CA ALA A 75 11.70 0.05 11.97
C ALA A 75 12.65 1.21 12.35
N PRO A 76 12.66 1.67 13.62
CA PRO A 76 13.53 2.74 14.05
C PRO A 76 15.00 2.29 14.07
N LEU A 77 15.92 3.15 13.63
CA LEU A 77 17.36 2.90 13.68
C LEU A 77 17.88 2.68 15.12
N TYR A 78 17.25 3.37 16.08
CA TYR A 78 17.56 3.33 17.50
C TYR A 78 16.30 2.99 18.28
N CYS A 79 16.42 2.13 19.30
CA CYS A 79 15.29 1.78 20.14
C CYS A 79 14.84 3.00 20.95
N PRO A 80 13.54 3.39 20.91
CA PRO A 80 13.04 4.56 21.65
C PRO A 80 13.10 4.38 23.16
N ASN A 81 13.16 3.14 23.66
CA ASN A 81 13.15 2.84 25.08
C ASN A 81 14.54 2.79 25.72
N CYS A 82 15.59 2.46 24.95
CA CYS A 82 16.94 2.27 25.49
C CYS A 82 18.05 2.97 24.71
N GLY A 83 17.76 3.57 23.55
CA GLY A 83 18.74 4.25 22.72
C GLY A 83 19.72 3.34 21.98
N HIS A 84 19.69 2.03 22.18
CA HIS A 84 20.55 1.10 21.44
C HIS A 84 20.15 0.99 19.96
N LYS A 85 21.14 0.85 19.09
CA LYS A 85 20.93 0.63 17.65
C LYS A 85 20.32 -0.75 17.41
N VAL A 86 19.09 -0.79 16.90
CA VAL A 86 18.32 -2.04 16.68
C VAL A 86 18.14 -2.41 15.20
N GLY A 87 18.62 -1.56 14.30
CA GLY A 87 18.66 -1.80 12.85
C GLY A 87 17.59 -1.02 12.09
N GLY A 88 18.01 -0.30 11.05
CA GLY A 88 17.11 0.34 10.10
C GLY A 88 16.95 -0.57 8.89
N TYR A 89 15.75 -1.13 8.70
CA TYR A 89 15.42 -1.81 7.46
C TYR A 89 15.11 -0.76 6.39
N SER A 90 15.95 -0.70 5.37
CA SER A 90 15.61 -0.06 4.10
C SER A 90 14.57 -0.94 3.41
N PHE A 91 13.32 -0.49 3.34
CA PHE A 91 12.39 -1.05 2.37
C PHE A 91 13.01 -0.87 0.99
N LYS A 92 13.39 -1.97 0.32
CA LYS A 92 13.67 -1.96 -1.11
C LYS A 92 12.34 -2.15 -1.82
N GLU A 93 11.82 -1.09 -2.44
CA GLU A 93 10.73 -1.16 -3.41
C GLU A 93 11.20 -1.82 -4.73
N ASP A 94 11.12 -3.14 -4.79
CA ASP A 94 11.19 -3.91 -6.04
C ASP A 94 9.93 -3.65 -6.90
#